data_AF-A0A1S4BP08-F1
#
_entry.id   AF-A0A1S4BP08-F1
#
_cell.length_a   1.000
_cell.length_b   1.000
_cell.length_c   1.000
_cell.angle_alpha   90.00
_cell.angle_beta   90.00
_cell.angle_gamma   90.00
#
_symmetry.space_group_name_H-M   'P 1'
#
loop_
_entity.id
_entity.type
_entity.pdbx_description
1 polymer ?
#
loop_
_entity_poly.entity_id
_entity_poly.type
_entity_poly.pdbx_seq_one_letter_code
_entity_poly.pdbx_strand_id
1 'polypeptide(L)'
;MADLGTADPQSQLIPNLPDDVALQCLARVPRSHHRILSLVSKSWRYTLSSTALYATRSILRTTETFLYLNLRINSTFHWYTLFQNPNPQKPRKLFPLSSIPCKPIGSAYAVLGPKIYVIGGSIGEIPSNNVWVFDCRFNCWEMGPRMRIGREFAAAGVVNGKIYVMGGCVVDNWARSMNWAEFFDPLTGLWAALPSPIEVRDKWMHASAVVGDRVYAMADRGGVVYNAGGGEWGSVTKRLDLGWRGRAAVVGGVLYCYDYLGKIRGYDVKEDVWKELKGVEKGLPRFLCGATMVNFDERLCVAWEGKRNGKEVDIMCAEIEVWKDKDGGLSGNILWSDVVLVVPNGASIVHCFAVDL
;
A
#
# COMPACT_ATOMS: atom_id res chain seq x y z
N MET A 1 -13.37 41.13 42.92
CA MET A 1 -13.84 41.32 41.54
C MET A 1 -13.00 40.39 40.67
N ALA A 2 -13.38 39.12 40.63
CA ALA A 2 -12.74 38.09 39.82
C ALA A 2 -13.78 37.69 38.80
N ASP A 3 -13.54 38.08 37.54
CA ASP A 3 -14.42 37.79 36.43
C ASP A 3 -14.19 36.32 36.04
N LEU A 4 -15.17 35.47 36.33
CA LEU A 4 -15.23 34.10 35.86
C LEU A 4 -15.43 34.17 34.35
N GLY A 5 -14.32 34.11 33.62
CA GLY A 5 -14.32 34.01 32.16
C GLY A 5 -15.27 32.90 31.72
N THR A 6 -16.41 33.31 31.19
CA THR A 6 -17.41 32.46 30.58
C THR A 6 -16.75 31.63 29.49
N ALA A 7 -16.88 30.31 29.58
CA ALA A 7 -16.47 29.39 28.53
C ALA A 7 -17.05 29.86 27.18
N ASP A 8 -16.17 30.00 26.18
CA ASP A 8 -16.52 30.29 24.79
C ASP A 8 -17.67 29.35 24.36
N PRO A 9 -18.83 29.85 23.91
CA PRO A 9 -19.90 28.97 23.45
C PRO A 9 -19.35 28.12 22.31
N GLN A 10 -19.36 26.79 22.49
CA GLN A 10 -18.94 25.83 21.46
C GLN A 10 -19.52 26.26 20.11
N SER A 11 -18.65 26.76 19.22
CA SER A 11 -19.08 27.22 17.91
C SER A 11 -19.62 26.00 17.14
N GLN A 12 -20.95 25.91 17.03
CA GLN A 12 -21.61 24.85 16.26
C GLN A 12 -20.97 24.74 14.88
N LEU A 13 -20.76 23.51 14.40
CA LEU A 13 -20.13 23.27 13.11
C LEU A 13 -20.93 23.89 11.97
N ILE A 14 -22.23 23.63 11.94
CA ILE A 14 -23.16 24.20 10.97
C ILE A 14 -24.28 24.87 11.77
N PRO A 15 -24.56 26.16 11.56
CA PRO A 15 -25.61 26.86 12.29
C PRO A 15 -26.95 26.11 12.22
N ASN A 16 -27.60 25.95 13.37
CA ASN A 16 -28.88 25.25 13.54
C ASN A 16 -28.84 23.74 13.26
N LEU A 17 -27.66 23.13 13.20
CA LEU A 17 -27.51 21.69 13.03
C LEU A 17 -26.76 21.08 14.23
N PRO A 18 -27.23 19.95 14.78
CA PRO A 18 -26.44 19.17 15.73
C PRO A 18 -25.08 18.77 15.14
N ASP A 19 -24.01 18.82 15.95
CA ASP A 19 -22.64 18.61 15.47
C ASP A 19 -22.40 17.19 14.91
N ASP A 20 -23.13 16.19 15.39
CA ASP A 20 -23.10 14.82 14.86
C ASP A 20 -23.68 14.74 13.44
N VAL A 21 -24.78 15.45 13.18
CA VAL A 21 -25.36 15.57 11.84
C VAL A 21 -24.46 16.43 10.94
N ALA A 22 -23.88 17.50 11.47
CA ALA A 22 -22.92 18.33 10.74
C ALA A 22 -21.68 17.53 10.32
N LEU A 23 -21.12 16.71 11.23
CA LEU A 23 -20.00 15.82 10.95
C LEU A 23 -20.35 14.83 9.83
N GLN A 24 -21.55 14.27 9.86
CA GLN A 24 -22.06 13.38 8.82
C GLN A 24 -22.19 14.08 7.45
N CYS A 25 -22.60 15.34 7.41
CA CYS A 25 -22.63 16.14 6.18
C CYS A 25 -21.21 16.37 5.65
N LEU A 26 -20.27 16.78 6.51
CA LEU A 26 -18.88 17.00 6.14
C LEU A 26 -18.18 15.72 5.66
N ALA A 27 -18.46 14.59 6.30
CA ALA A 27 -17.91 13.28 5.94
C ALA A 27 -18.27 12.85 4.52
N ARG A 28 -19.43 13.25 4.00
CA ARG A 28 -19.88 12.96 2.64
C ARG A 28 -19.20 13.80 1.56
N VAL A 29 -18.53 14.89 1.94
CA VAL A 29 -17.83 15.73 0.96
C VAL A 29 -16.53 15.04 0.52
N PRO A 30 -16.25 14.94 -0.80
CA PRO A 30 -14.99 14.37 -1.30
C PRO A 30 -13.75 15.08 -0.73
N ARG A 31 -12.69 14.33 -0.42
CA ARG A 31 -11.46 14.89 0.20
C ARG A 31 -10.82 15.99 -0.64
N SER A 32 -11.01 15.97 -1.97
CA SER A 32 -10.52 17.02 -2.87
C SER A 32 -11.00 18.42 -2.48
N HIS A 33 -12.15 18.54 -1.80
CA HIS A 33 -12.70 19.81 -1.31
C HIS A 33 -12.29 20.15 0.12
N HIS A 34 -11.76 19.21 0.90
CA HIS A 34 -11.46 19.41 2.32
C HIS A 34 -10.46 20.54 2.55
N ARG A 35 -9.51 20.74 1.64
CA ARG A 35 -8.58 21.88 1.69
C ARG A 35 -9.32 23.21 1.65
N ILE A 36 -10.30 23.36 0.77
CA ILE A 36 -11.11 24.57 0.64
C ILE A 36 -12.02 24.72 1.87
N LEU A 37 -12.67 23.63 2.28
CA LEU A 37 -13.56 23.62 3.44
C LEU A 37 -12.83 23.96 4.77
N SER A 38 -11.55 23.60 4.89
CA SER A 38 -10.72 23.95 6.06
C SER A 38 -10.47 25.46 6.23
N LEU A 39 -10.82 26.28 5.23
CA LEU A 39 -10.72 27.72 5.27
C LEU A 39 -11.99 28.41 5.80
N VAL A 40 -13.11 27.68 5.93
CA VAL A 40 -14.40 28.24 6.38
C VAL A 40 -14.33 28.72 7.83
N SER A 41 -13.82 27.88 8.74
CA SER A 41 -13.68 28.23 10.15
C SER A 41 -12.60 27.38 10.84
N LYS A 42 -12.17 27.80 12.04
CA LYS A 42 -11.25 27.00 12.88
C LYS A 42 -11.87 25.66 13.26
N SER A 43 -13.18 25.64 13.56
CA SER A 43 -13.92 24.43 13.92
C SER A 43 -13.99 23.43 12.77
N TRP A 44 -14.25 23.89 11.53
CA TRP A 44 -14.21 23.03 10.34
C TRP A 44 -12.81 22.49 10.07
N ARG A 45 -11.78 23.33 10.19
CA ARG A 45 -10.39 22.89 10.02
C ARG A 45 -10.02 21.78 11.00
N TYR A 46 -10.38 21.95 12.27
CA TYR A 46 -10.15 20.96 13.32
C TYR A 46 -10.92 19.66 13.02
N THR A 47 -12.20 19.77 12.69
CA THR A 47 -13.07 18.63 12.37
C THR A 47 -12.59 17.84 11.16
N LEU A 48 -12.19 18.53 10.08
CA LEU A 48 -11.66 17.90 8.86
C LEU A 48 -10.32 17.20 9.08
N SER A 49 -9.62 17.55 10.17
CA SER A 49 -8.36 16.96 10.61
C SER A 49 -8.56 16.08 11.85
N SER A 50 -9.80 15.68 12.17
CA SER A 50 -10.10 14.83 13.32
C SER A 50 -10.20 13.36 12.92
N THR A 51 -9.86 12.45 13.84
CA THR A 51 -10.08 11.02 13.65
C THR A 51 -11.57 10.67 13.55
N ALA A 52 -12.44 11.44 14.20
CA ALA A 52 -13.90 11.27 14.18
C ALA A 52 -14.48 11.40 12.76
N LEU A 53 -13.97 12.33 11.94
CA LEU A 53 -14.39 12.46 10.54
C LEU A 53 -14.11 11.17 9.76
N TYR A 54 -12.89 10.65 9.84
CA TYR A 54 -12.49 9.44 9.09
C TYR A 54 -13.23 8.20 9.58
N ALA A 55 -13.48 8.09 10.88
CA ALA A 55 -14.35 7.04 11.43
C ALA A 55 -15.77 7.15 10.86
N THR A 56 -16.32 8.37 10.81
CA THR A 56 -17.66 8.63 10.24
C THR A 56 -17.71 8.29 8.75
N ARG A 57 -16.69 8.66 7.97
CA ARG A 57 -16.57 8.30 6.54
C ARG A 57 -16.58 6.80 6.32
N SER A 58 -15.85 6.05 7.14
CA SER A 58 -15.83 4.59 7.09
C SER A 58 -17.21 3.99 7.39
N ILE A 59 -17.90 4.47 8.44
CA ILE A 59 -19.27 4.03 8.79
C ILE A 59 -20.26 4.32 7.66
N LEU A 60 -20.15 5.51 7.05
CA LEU A 60 -21.04 5.96 5.98
C LEU A 60 -20.69 5.37 4.60
N ARG A 61 -19.59 4.62 4.48
CA ARG A 61 -19.07 4.08 3.21
C ARG A 61 -18.81 5.17 2.18
N THR A 62 -18.30 6.31 2.63
CA THR A 62 -17.90 7.44 1.78
C THR A 62 -16.39 7.59 1.73
N THR A 63 -15.66 6.51 2.01
CA THR A 63 -14.20 6.48 1.88
C THR A 63 -13.81 6.52 0.43
N GLU A 64 -12.69 7.19 0.14
CA GLU A 64 -12.11 7.28 -1.20
C GLU A 64 -10.73 6.63 -1.16
N THR A 65 -10.39 5.87 -2.20
CA THR A 65 -9.06 5.26 -2.34
C THR A 65 -8.07 6.25 -2.95
N PHE A 66 -6.91 6.39 -2.34
CA PHE A 66 -5.82 7.25 -2.80
C PHE A 66 -4.58 6.43 -3.14
N LEU A 67 -3.91 6.80 -4.24
CA LEU A 67 -2.63 6.19 -4.61
C LEU A 67 -1.47 6.95 -3.95
N TYR A 68 -0.51 6.18 -3.45
CA TYR A 68 0.74 6.67 -2.89
C TYR A 68 1.91 6.00 -3.59
N LEU A 69 2.89 6.79 -4.02
CA LEU A 69 4.09 6.27 -4.67
C LEU A 69 5.33 6.63 -3.84
N ASN A 70 6.23 5.67 -3.72
CA ASN A 70 7.58 5.89 -3.23
C ASN A 70 8.56 5.77 -4.41
N LEU A 71 9.34 6.81 -4.63
CA LEU A 71 10.36 6.87 -5.68
C LEU A 71 11.74 6.97 -5.05
N ARG A 72 12.73 6.30 -5.64
CA ARG A 72 14.14 6.52 -5.33
C ARG A 72 14.71 7.46 -6.38
N ILE A 73 15.16 8.63 -5.96
CA ILE A 73 15.80 9.66 -6.80
C ILE A 73 17.15 9.99 -6.14
N ASN A 74 18.26 9.87 -6.87
CA ASN A 74 19.61 10.13 -6.35
C ASN A 74 19.89 9.45 -4.99
N SER A 75 19.52 8.16 -4.86
CA SER A 75 19.65 7.37 -3.62
C SER A 75 18.83 7.86 -2.43
N THR A 76 17.87 8.76 -2.65
CA THR A 76 16.93 9.24 -1.62
C THR A 76 15.49 8.85 -1.96
N PHE A 77 14.71 8.57 -0.92
CA PHE A 77 13.33 8.13 -1.05
C PHE A 77 12.37 9.32 -0.95
N HIS A 78 11.54 9.49 -1.96
CA HIS A 78 10.54 10.56 -2.06
C HIS A 78 9.15 9.94 -2.11
N TRP A 79 8.24 10.50 -1.33
CA TRP A 79 6.86 10.04 -1.24
C TRP A 79 5.94 11.00 -1.97
N TYR A 80 4.96 10.46 -2.66
CA TYR A 80 3.97 11.21 -3.42
C TYR A 80 2.58 10.63 -3.21
N THR A 81 1.56 11.45 -3.36
CA THR A 81 0.16 11.01 -3.49
C THR A 81 -0.42 11.48 -4.81
N LEU A 82 -1.22 10.62 -5.46
CA LEU A 82 -1.94 11.00 -6.67
C LEU A 82 -3.20 11.78 -6.30
N PHE A 83 -3.21 13.06 -6.62
CA PHE A 83 -4.41 13.85 -6.43
C PHE A 83 -5.37 13.63 -7.60
N GLN A 84 -6.56 13.12 -7.29
CA GLN A 84 -7.65 13.04 -8.27
C GLN A 84 -8.37 14.39 -8.32
N ASN A 85 -8.27 15.07 -9.46
CA ASN A 85 -9.03 16.29 -9.67
C ASN A 85 -10.51 15.93 -9.83
N PRO A 86 -11.44 16.58 -9.11
CA PRO A 86 -12.87 16.35 -9.31
C PRO A 86 -13.35 16.73 -10.72
N ASN A 87 -12.57 17.54 -11.46
CA ASN A 87 -12.79 17.74 -12.88
C ASN A 87 -11.99 16.70 -13.71
N PRO A 88 -12.66 15.76 -14.40
CA PRO A 88 -12.02 14.70 -15.18
C PRO A 88 -11.22 15.20 -16.39
N GLN A 89 -11.39 16.46 -16.81
CA GLN A 89 -10.62 17.07 -17.90
C GLN A 89 -9.23 17.54 -17.48
N LYS A 90 -8.93 17.60 -16.17
CA LYS A 90 -7.62 18.01 -15.66
C LYS A 90 -6.72 16.80 -15.45
N PRO A 91 -5.42 16.88 -15.82
CA PRO A 91 -4.50 15.76 -15.70
C PRO A 91 -4.29 15.40 -14.22
N ARG A 92 -4.19 14.10 -13.95
CA ARG A 92 -3.83 13.57 -12.62
C ARG A 92 -2.34 13.80 -12.40
N LYS A 93 -1.97 14.37 -11.26
CA LYS A 93 -0.57 14.66 -10.92
C LYS A 93 -0.22 14.17 -9.54
N LEU A 94 1.02 13.70 -9.39
CA LEU A 94 1.60 13.36 -8.11
C LEU A 94 2.02 14.63 -7.36
N PHE A 95 1.66 14.69 -6.07
CA PHE A 95 2.04 15.75 -5.16
C PHE A 95 3.02 15.21 -4.12
N PRO A 96 4.13 15.92 -3.85
CA PRO A 96 5.13 15.47 -2.88
C PRO A 96 4.55 15.47 -1.47
N LEU A 97 4.96 14.48 -0.68
CA LEU A 97 4.66 14.32 0.73
C LEU A 97 5.92 14.52 1.57
N SER A 98 5.74 14.64 2.89
CA SER A 98 6.87 14.69 3.81
C SER A 98 7.75 13.45 3.65
N SER A 99 9.06 13.65 3.56
CA SER A 99 10.03 12.56 3.53
C SER A 99 10.00 11.77 4.83
N ILE A 100 10.23 10.47 4.71
CA ILE A 100 10.46 9.60 5.88
C ILE A 100 11.74 10.08 6.62
N PRO A 101 11.75 10.15 7.97
CA PRO A 101 12.91 10.67 8.71
C PRO A 101 14.20 9.83 8.61
N CYS A 102 14.14 8.61 8.07
CA CYS A 102 15.31 7.78 7.77
C CYS A 102 15.25 7.23 6.34
N LYS A 103 16.33 6.58 5.88
CA LYS A 103 16.45 6.05 4.51
C LYS A 103 16.65 4.53 4.53
N PRO A 104 15.63 3.74 4.93
CA PRO A 104 15.79 2.32 5.07
C PRO A 104 15.74 1.63 3.69
N ILE A 105 16.74 0.83 3.37
CA ILE A 105 16.79 0.05 2.12
C ILE A 105 16.22 -1.35 2.38
N GLY A 106 15.44 -1.89 1.44
CA GLY A 106 14.88 -3.24 1.60
C GLY A 106 13.82 -3.35 2.70
N SER A 107 13.13 -2.25 3.03
CA SER A 107 11.98 -2.31 3.96
C SER A 107 10.86 -3.17 3.37
N ALA A 108 10.14 -3.86 4.24
CA ALA A 108 8.83 -4.42 3.90
C ALA A 108 7.76 -3.33 4.07
N TYR A 109 6.61 -3.50 3.41
CA TYR A 109 5.53 -2.52 3.47
C TYR A 109 4.18 -3.18 3.69
N ALA A 110 3.30 -2.52 4.44
CA ALA A 110 1.93 -2.96 4.66
C ALA A 110 0.99 -1.76 4.72
N VAL A 111 -0.21 -1.90 4.18
CA VAL A 111 -1.30 -0.92 4.33
C VAL A 111 -2.35 -1.52 5.25
N LEU A 112 -2.63 -0.84 6.35
CA LEU A 112 -3.66 -1.24 7.31
C LEU A 112 -4.50 -0.03 7.70
N GLY A 113 -5.75 -0.03 7.26
CA GLY A 113 -6.64 1.13 7.39
C GLY A 113 -6.01 2.36 6.74
N PRO A 114 -6.01 3.53 7.39
CA PRO A 114 -5.49 4.78 6.81
C PRO A 114 -3.96 4.93 6.92
N LYS A 115 -3.23 3.86 7.23
CA LYS A 115 -1.80 3.90 7.59
C LYS A 115 -0.96 3.03 6.67
N ILE A 116 0.18 3.57 6.23
CA ILE A 116 1.23 2.84 5.53
C ILE A 116 2.35 2.55 6.53
N TYR A 117 2.69 1.28 6.70
CA TYR A 117 3.75 0.81 7.58
C TYR A 117 4.99 0.49 6.75
N VAL A 118 6.12 1.10 7.11
CA VAL A 118 7.46 0.83 6.57
C VAL A 118 8.20 0.03 7.63
N ILE A 119 8.43 -1.25 7.35
CA ILE A 119 8.78 -2.27 8.35
C ILE A 119 10.23 -2.70 8.13
N GLY A 120 11.09 -2.39 9.09
CA GLY A 120 12.51 -2.73 9.07
C GLY A 120 13.29 -2.00 7.98
N GLY A 121 14.04 -2.76 7.19
CA GLY A 121 15.03 -2.29 6.23
C GLY A 121 16.39 -2.03 6.87
N SER A 122 17.39 -1.82 6.02
CA SER A 122 18.77 -1.57 6.40
C SER A 122 19.05 -0.07 6.51
N ILE A 123 19.62 0.36 7.63
CA ILE A 123 20.05 1.74 7.87
C ILE A 123 21.56 1.71 8.11
N GLY A 124 22.34 2.22 7.15
CA GLY A 124 23.80 2.13 7.20
C GLY A 124 24.30 0.68 7.19
N GLU A 125 23.71 -0.16 6.34
CA GLU A 125 23.99 -1.61 6.23
C GLU A 125 23.65 -2.45 7.48
N ILE A 126 22.92 -1.87 8.44
CA ILE A 126 22.46 -2.56 9.65
C ILE A 126 20.94 -2.74 9.56
N PRO A 127 20.45 -3.99 9.52
CA PRO A 127 19.01 -4.24 9.52
C PRO A 127 18.34 -3.79 10.80
N SER A 128 17.24 -3.08 10.63
CA SER A 128 16.53 -2.34 11.66
C SER A 128 15.28 -3.09 12.12
N ASN A 129 14.94 -2.96 13.39
CA ASN A 129 13.66 -3.42 13.93
C ASN A 129 12.62 -2.29 14.05
N ASN A 130 12.98 -1.08 13.62
CA ASN A 130 12.08 0.07 13.64
C ASN A 130 10.95 -0.12 12.62
N VAL A 131 9.79 0.45 12.96
CA VAL A 131 8.64 0.53 12.08
C VAL A 131 8.25 2.00 11.98
N TRP A 132 8.27 2.55 10.78
CA TRP A 132 7.75 3.89 10.53
C TRP A 132 6.34 3.81 10.00
N VAL A 133 5.47 4.67 10.50
CA VAL A 133 4.06 4.67 10.15
C VAL A 133 3.74 6.03 9.54
N PHE A 134 3.22 6.03 8.33
CA PHE A 134 2.69 7.22 7.67
C PHE A 134 1.17 7.23 7.81
N ASP A 135 0.64 8.23 8.51
CA ASP A 135 -0.80 8.43 8.62
C ASP A 135 -1.31 9.27 7.43
N CYS A 136 -1.99 8.63 6.49
CA CYS A 136 -2.49 9.24 5.27
C CYS A 136 -3.62 10.26 5.50
N ARG A 137 -4.19 10.31 6.71
CA ARG A 137 -5.20 11.31 7.08
C ARG A 137 -4.56 12.67 7.27
N PHE A 138 -3.43 12.67 7.97
CA PHE A 138 -2.74 13.87 8.46
C PHE A 138 -1.42 14.16 7.73
N ASN A 139 -0.99 13.27 6.84
CA ASN A 139 0.26 13.34 6.10
C ASN A 139 1.47 13.51 7.02
N CYS A 140 1.53 12.72 8.09
CA CYS A 140 2.61 12.77 9.07
C CYS A 140 3.22 11.38 9.29
N TRP A 141 4.52 11.39 9.61
CA TRP A 141 5.27 10.20 10.00
C TRP A 141 5.33 10.10 11.52
N GLU A 142 5.14 8.90 12.03
CA GLU A 142 5.34 8.56 13.44
C GLU A 142 6.15 7.26 13.57
N MET A 143 6.82 7.10 14.71
CA MET A 143 7.45 5.83 15.04
C MET A 143 6.39 4.88 15.57
N GLY A 144 6.26 3.71 14.94
CA GLY A 144 5.40 2.63 15.39
C GLY A 144 6.07 1.73 16.43
N PRO A 145 5.32 0.75 16.98
CA PRO A 145 5.88 -0.31 17.81
C PRO A 145 6.97 -1.07 17.07
N ARG A 146 8.12 -1.25 17.71
CA ARG A 146 9.28 -1.94 17.13
C ARG A 146 9.06 -3.45 17.07
N MET A 147 9.57 -4.08 16.02
CA MET A 147 9.64 -5.54 15.91
C MET A 147 10.60 -6.11 16.97
N ARG A 148 10.47 -7.41 17.26
CA ARG A 148 11.37 -8.11 18.20
C ARG A 148 12.75 -8.35 17.61
N ILE A 149 12.88 -8.37 16.28
CA ILE A 149 14.15 -8.58 15.59
C ILE A 149 14.33 -7.60 14.42
N GLY A 150 15.58 -7.23 14.15
CA GLY A 150 15.94 -6.42 13.00
C GLY A 150 15.81 -7.20 11.70
N ARG A 151 15.25 -6.58 10.66
CA ARG A 151 14.96 -7.23 9.38
C ARG A 151 15.27 -6.34 8.19
N GLU A 152 15.69 -6.94 7.09
CA GLU A 152 15.76 -6.35 5.75
C GLU A 152 15.29 -7.38 4.70
N PHE A 153 14.69 -6.92 3.61
CA PHE A 153 14.11 -7.77 2.57
C PHE A 153 13.13 -8.81 3.14
N ALA A 154 12.24 -8.37 4.03
CA ALA A 154 11.17 -9.20 4.56
C ALA A 154 9.93 -9.12 3.66
N ALA A 155 9.07 -10.15 3.73
CA ALA A 155 7.73 -10.12 3.18
C ALA A 155 6.76 -9.57 4.23
N ALA A 156 5.75 -8.82 3.78
CA ALA A 156 4.66 -8.38 4.65
C ALA A 156 3.30 -8.50 3.97
N GLY A 157 2.26 -8.72 4.79
CA GLY A 157 0.88 -8.81 4.35
C GLY A 157 -0.09 -8.51 5.49
N VAL A 158 -1.27 -7.99 5.15
CA VAL A 158 -2.32 -7.68 6.12
C VAL A 158 -3.47 -8.66 5.97
N VAL A 159 -3.80 -9.37 7.05
CA VAL A 159 -4.92 -10.31 7.10
C VAL A 159 -5.65 -10.12 8.43
N ASN A 160 -6.98 -10.07 8.40
CA ASN A 160 -7.83 -9.98 9.60
C ASN A 160 -7.40 -8.87 10.57
N GLY A 161 -7.06 -7.69 10.03
CA GLY A 161 -6.67 -6.50 10.79
C GLY A 161 -5.26 -6.56 11.39
N LYS A 162 -4.47 -7.60 11.11
CA LYS A 162 -3.11 -7.78 11.64
C LYS A 162 -2.08 -7.71 10.51
N ILE A 163 -0.89 -7.21 10.83
CA ILE A 163 0.22 -7.19 9.88
C ILE A 163 1.12 -8.38 10.18
N TYR A 164 1.37 -9.22 9.19
CA TYR A 164 2.28 -10.35 9.27
C TYR A 164 3.58 -9.98 8.55
N VAL A 165 4.72 -10.30 9.15
CA VAL A 165 6.06 -10.09 8.57
C VAL A 165 6.88 -11.37 8.65
N MET A 166 7.57 -11.72 7.56
CA MET A 166 8.27 -13.01 7.43
C MET A 166 9.62 -12.82 6.76
N GLY A 167 10.63 -13.53 7.24
CA GLY A 167 11.98 -13.47 6.69
C GLY A 167 12.74 -12.19 7.08
N GLY A 168 13.84 -11.98 6.38
CA GLY A 168 14.73 -10.83 6.49
C GLY A 168 15.57 -10.73 7.76
N CYS A 169 15.51 -11.71 8.65
CA CYS A 169 16.09 -11.62 9.98
C CYS A 169 17.62 -11.63 9.99
N VAL A 170 18.22 -10.75 10.81
CA VAL A 170 19.65 -10.77 11.11
C VAL A 170 19.92 -11.55 12.37
N VAL A 171 20.32 -12.79 12.18
CA VAL A 171 20.66 -13.74 13.24
C VAL A 171 21.68 -14.67 12.62
N ASP A 172 22.74 -14.98 13.34
CA ASP A 172 23.83 -15.86 12.87
C ASP A 172 23.29 -17.19 12.32
N ASN A 173 22.13 -17.61 12.83
CA ASN A 173 21.33 -18.68 12.27
C ASN A 173 19.86 -18.26 12.13
N TRP A 174 19.56 -17.41 11.15
CA TRP A 174 18.22 -16.87 10.88
C TRP A 174 17.13 -17.94 10.74
N ALA A 175 17.49 -19.11 10.22
CA ALA A 175 16.60 -20.26 10.11
C ALA A 175 16.19 -20.82 11.48
N ARG A 176 16.95 -20.56 12.55
CA ARG A 176 16.63 -21.02 13.92
C ARG A 176 15.96 -19.96 14.78
N SER A 177 15.78 -18.73 14.28
CA SER A 177 15.12 -17.68 15.05
C SER A 177 13.66 -17.99 15.30
N MET A 178 13.23 -17.96 16.56
CA MET A 178 11.82 -18.06 16.92
C MET A 178 11.01 -16.85 16.44
N ASN A 179 11.69 -15.75 16.11
CA ASN A 179 11.11 -14.55 15.53
C ASN A 179 11.33 -14.52 14.01
N TRP A 180 11.51 -15.65 13.31
CA TRP A 180 11.65 -15.61 11.85
C TRP A 180 10.41 -15.01 11.17
N ALA A 181 9.23 -15.27 11.74
CA ALA A 181 8.00 -14.56 11.43
C ALA A 181 7.44 -13.89 12.69
N GLU A 182 6.79 -12.76 12.51
CA GLU A 182 6.07 -12.03 13.56
C GLU A 182 4.74 -11.53 13.01
N PHE A 183 3.81 -11.22 13.90
CA PHE A 183 2.64 -10.42 13.56
C PHE A 183 2.47 -9.25 14.52
N PHE A 184 1.96 -8.14 14.01
CA PHE A 184 1.55 -6.97 14.76
C PHE A 184 0.04 -7.00 14.95
N ASP A 185 -0.40 -6.90 16.20
CA ASP A 185 -1.79 -6.70 16.56
C ASP A 185 -2.02 -5.22 16.96
N PRO A 186 -2.72 -4.42 16.14
CA PRO A 186 -3.01 -3.02 16.44
C PRO A 186 -3.87 -2.84 17.68
N LEU A 187 -4.67 -3.85 18.07
CA LEU A 187 -5.52 -3.75 19.26
C LEU A 187 -4.69 -3.79 20.54
N THR A 188 -3.61 -4.57 20.56
CA THR A 188 -2.69 -4.63 21.70
C THR A 188 -1.52 -3.67 21.54
N GLY A 189 -1.24 -3.21 20.32
CA GLY A 189 -0.07 -2.39 19.99
C GLY A 189 1.25 -3.16 20.07
N LEU A 190 1.22 -4.49 19.96
CA LEU A 190 2.39 -5.35 20.18
C LEU A 190 2.69 -6.24 18.99
N TRP A 191 4.00 -6.45 18.76
CA TRP A 191 4.50 -7.53 17.92
C TRP A 191 4.61 -8.82 18.72
N ALA A 192 4.20 -9.93 18.13
CA ALA A 192 4.31 -11.27 18.70
C ALA A 192 5.02 -12.21 17.72
N ALA A 193 5.77 -13.16 18.25
CA ALA A 193 6.38 -14.22 17.45
C ALA A 193 5.28 -15.05 16.79
N LEU A 194 5.47 -15.38 15.52
CA LEU A 194 4.63 -16.32 14.79
C LEU A 194 5.39 -17.64 14.63
N PRO A 195 5.00 -18.72 15.35
CA PRO A 195 5.66 -20.01 15.22
C PRO A 195 5.64 -20.48 13.76
N SER A 196 6.81 -20.86 13.24
CA SER A 196 6.97 -21.37 11.88
C SER A 196 7.87 -22.61 11.85
N PRO A 197 7.63 -23.59 10.97
CA PRO A 197 8.55 -24.70 10.74
C PRO A 197 9.93 -24.20 10.31
N ILE A 198 11.02 -24.87 10.70
CA ILE A 198 12.38 -24.47 10.27
C ILE A 198 12.55 -24.65 8.74
N GLU A 199 11.92 -25.68 8.19
CA GLU A 199 12.03 -26.10 6.78
C GLU A 199 11.57 -25.03 5.79
N VAL A 200 10.61 -24.17 6.19
CA VAL A 200 10.00 -23.16 5.30
C VAL A 200 10.70 -21.80 5.40
N ARG A 201 11.69 -21.68 6.27
CA ARG A 201 12.34 -20.40 6.53
C ARG A 201 13.36 -20.14 5.42
N ASP A 202 13.29 -18.95 4.85
CA ASP A 202 14.32 -18.37 3.99
C ASP A 202 14.82 -17.01 4.49
N LYS A 203 16.04 -16.62 4.08
CA LYS A 203 16.65 -15.38 4.56
C LYS A 203 15.94 -14.17 3.96
N TRP A 204 15.96 -14.02 2.64
CA TRP A 204 15.42 -12.85 1.96
C TRP A 204 14.17 -13.20 1.18
N MET A 205 13.20 -12.30 1.26
CA MET A 205 11.95 -12.37 0.53
C MET A 205 11.97 -11.30 -0.55
N HIS A 206 11.59 -11.67 -1.77
CA HIS A 206 11.66 -10.80 -2.94
C HIS A 206 10.30 -10.30 -3.40
N ALA A 207 9.22 -10.97 -2.96
CA ALA A 207 7.85 -10.58 -3.23
C ALA A 207 6.91 -11.06 -2.13
N SER A 208 5.80 -10.35 -1.95
CA SER A 208 4.69 -10.76 -1.10
C SER A 208 3.34 -10.38 -1.71
N ALA A 209 2.30 -11.13 -1.37
CA ALA A 209 0.92 -10.81 -1.69
C ALA A 209 -0.03 -11.46 -0.69
N VAL A 210 -1.24 -10.94 -0.59
CA VAL A 210 -2.30 -11.50 0.24
C VAL A 210 -3.46 -11.93 -0.65
N VAL A 211 -3.87 -13.20 -0.58
CA VAL A 211 -5.04 -13.72 -1.28
C VAL A 211 -5.96 -14.41 -0.28
N GLY A 212 -7.13 -13.81 -0.02
CA GLY A 212 -8.00 -14.26 1.08
C GLY A 212 -7.27 -14.16 2.42
N ASP A 213 -7.33 -15.22 3.23
CA ASP A 213 -6.66 -15.29 4.54
C ASP A 213 -5.18 -15.73 4.47
N ARG A 214 -4.59 -15.75 3.27
CA ARG A 214 -3.25 -16.30 3.05
C ARG A 214 -2.23 -15.21 2.70
N VAL A 215 -1.14 -15.19 3.45
CA VAL A 215 0.05 -14.37 3.16
C VAL A 215 1.05 -15.22 2.40
N TYR A 216 1.36 -14.80 1.17
CA TYR A 216 2.36 -15.42 0.33
C TYR A 216 3.66 -14.63 0.41
N ALA A 217 4.78 -15.32 0.56
CA ALA A 217 6.12 -14.75 0.58
C ALA A 217 7.05 -15.57 -0.32
N MET A 218 7.67 -14.92 -1.31
CA MET A 218 8.55 -15.57 -2.28
C MET A 218 10.02 -15.37 -1.90
N ALA A 219 10.80 -16.44 -1.92
CA ALA A 219 12.24 -16.44 -1.69
C ALA A 219 12.99 -17.18 -2.82
N ASP A 220 14.32 -17.25 -2.73
CA ASP A 220 15.16 -17.89 -3.76
C ASP A 220 14.96 -19.40 -3.89
N ARG A 221 14.61 -20.07 -2.78
CA ARG A 221 14.42 -21.53 -2.73
C ARG A 221 12.93 -21.93 -2.81
N GLY A 222 12.12 -21.04 -3.37
CA GLY A 222 10.68 -21.18 -3.49
C GLY A 222 9.92 -20.20 -2.59
N GLY A 223 8.60 -20.33 -2.55
CA GLY A 223 7.75 -19.51 -1.71
C GLY A 223 7.13 -20.28 -0.54
N VAL A 224 6.78 -19.52 0.49
CA VAL A 224 5.99 -19.98 1.63
C VAL A 224 4.61 -19.31 1.62
N VAL A 225 3.60 -20.03 2.10
CA VAL A 225 2.28 -19.49 2.35
C VAL A 225 1.89 -19.73 3.81
N TYR A 226 1.39 -18.68 4.46
CA TYR A 226 0.81 -18.78 5.79
C TYR A 226 -0.69 -18.48 5.71
N ASN A 227 -1.51 -19.42 6.18
CA ASN A 227 -2.94 -19.27 6.32
C ASN A 227 -3.27 -18.72 7.71
N ALA A 228 -3.56 -17.43 7.81
CA ALA A 228 -3.88 -16.77 9.08
C ALA A 228 -5.26 -17.17 9.63
N GLY A 229 -6.15 -17.74 8.81
CA GLY A 229 -7.44 -18.26 9.27
C GLY A 229 -7.31 -19.58 10.04
N GLY A 230 -6.34 -20.43 9.66
CA GLY A 230 -6.11 -21.74 10.29
C GLY A 230 -4.83 -21.84 11.12
N GLY A 231 -3.91 -20.88 11.01
CA GLY A 231 -2.59 -20.95 11.65
C GLY A 231 -1.63 -21.94 10.97
N GLU A 232 -1.83 -22.23 9.69
CA GLU A 232 -1.13 -23.28 8.96
C GLU A 232 -0.07 -22.71 8.02
N TRP A 233 1.07 -23.40 7.93
CA TRP A 233 2.14 -23.12 6.99
C TRP A 233 2.10 -24.12 5.83
N GLY A 234 2.36 -23.62 4.62
CA GLY A 234 2.52 -24.43 3.44
C GLY A 234 3.56 -23.84 2.50
N SER A 235 3.77 -24.53 1.38
CA SER A 235 4.66 -24.06 0.32
C SER A 235 3.86 -23.52 -0.86
N VAL A 236 4.45 -22.57 -1.57
CA VAL A 236 3.93 -22.09 -2.83
C VAL A 236 4.01 -23.21 -3.89
N THR A 237 2.99 -23.29 -4.76
CA THR A 237 2.99 -24.29 -5.83
C THR A 237 4.10 -24.00 -6.83
N LYS A 238 4.65 -25.04 -7.48
CA LYS A 238 5.67 -24.87 -8.52
C LYS A 238 5.21 -23.95 -9.64
N ARG A 239 3.92 -23.97 -9.99
CA ARG A 239 3.36 -23.11 -11.05
C ARG A 239 3.32 -21.65 -10.65
N LEU A 240 2.94 -21.33 -9.40
CA LEU A 240 2.98 -19.97 -8.89
C LEU A 240 4.44 -19.48 -8.82
N ASP A 241 5.35 -20.29 -8.29
CA ASP A 241 6.78 -19.97 -8.17
C ASP A 241 7.45 -19.65 -9.52
N LEU A 242 7.22 -20.47 -10.54
CA LEU A 242 7.81 -20.25 -11.87
C LEU A 242 7.27 -18.99 -12.57
N GLY A 243 6.02 -18.62 -12.29
CA GLY A 243 5.30 -17.56 -12.99
C GLY A 243 5.30 -16.20 -12.30
N TRP A 244 5.41 -16.13 -10.97
CA TRP A 244 5.35 -14.87 -10.23
C TRP A 244 6.63 -14.08 -10.43
N ARG A 245 6.51 -12.90 -11.03
CA ARG A 245 7.62 -11.96 -11.19
C ARG A 245 7.29 -10.58 -10.63
N GLY A 246 8.28 -9.99 -9.97
CA GLY A 246 8.20 -8.63 -9.48
C GLY A 246 7.08 -8.42 -8.46
N ARG A 247 6.62 -7.17 -8.38
CA ARG A 247 5.54 -6.78 -7.48
C ARG A 247 4.20 -7.16 -8.09
N ALA A 248 3.34 -7.75 -7.25
CA ALA A 248 2.02 -8.20 -7.65
C ALA A 248 0.93 -7.41 -6.93
N ALA A 249 -0.26 -7.41 -7.52
CA ALA A 249 -1.49 -6.92 -6.91
C ALA A 249 -2.54 -8.03 -6.90
N VAL A 250 -3.44 -8.02 -5.93
CA VAL A 250 -4.54 -8.99 -5.86
C VAL A 250 -5.85 -8.25 -6.00
N VAL A 251 -6.58 -8.53 -7.08
CA VAL A 251 -7.88 -7.90 -7.40
C VAL A 251 -8.89 -9.01 -7.64
N GLY A 252 -10.05 -8.97 -7.00
CA GLY A 252 -11.07 -10.03 -7.14
C GLY A 252 -10.55 -11.44 -6.83
N GLY A 253 -9.56 -11.57 -5.93
CA GLY A 253 -8.92 -12.84 -5.57
C GLY A 253 -7.97 -13.43 -6.64
N VAL A 254 -7.64 -12.67 -7.68
CA VAL A 254 -6.64 -13.03 -8.70
C VAL A 254 -5.36 -12.26 -8.46
N LEU A 255 -4.22 -12.95 -8.44
CA LEU A 255 -2.91 -12.33 -8.29
C LEU A 255 -2.38 -11.90 -9.67
N TYR A 256 -2.25 -10.60 -9.89
CA TYR A 256 -1.73 -10.01 -11.12
C TYR A 256 -0.27 -9.61 -10.96
N CYS A 257 0.55 -10.00 -11.93
CA CYS A 257 1.93 -9.50 -12.11
C CYS A 257 2.27 -9.47 -13.61
N TYR A 258 3.47 -8.98 -13.96
CA TYR A 258 3.97 -9.10 -15.33
C TYR A 258 4.76 -10.41 -15.51
N ASP A 259 4.83 -10.93 -16.74
CA ASP A 259 5.61 -12.11 -17.09
C ASP A 259 6.97 -11.75 -17.73
N TYR A 260 7.72 -12.77 -18.18
CA TYR A 260 9.03 -12.60 -18.83
C TYR A 260 8.97 -11.90 -20.19
N LEU A 261 7.80 -11.80 -20.81
CA LEU A 261 7.57 -11.03 -22.03
C LEU A 261 7.06 -9.62 -21.72
N GLY A 262 6.89 -9.29 -20.43
CA GLY A 262 6.36 -8.02 -19.94
C GLY A 262 4.85 -7.85 -20.11
N LYS A 263 4.11 -8.95 -20.33
CA LYS A 263 2.65 -8.92 -20.37
C LYS A 263 2.07 -9.09 -18.97
N ILE A 264 0.92 -8.48 -18.72
CA ILE A 264 0.19 -8.69 -17.45
C ILE A 264 -0.47 -10.07 -17.50
N ARG A 265 -0.25 -10.87 -16.45
CA ARG A 265 -0.92 -12.15 -16.22
C ARG A 265 -1.57 -12.17 -14.85
N GLY A 266 -2.72 -12.82 -14.76
CA GLY A 266 -3.36 -13.15 -13.49
C GLY A 266 -3.21 -14.63 -13.17
N TYR A 267 -2.96 -14.92 -11.90
CA TYR A 267 -2.93 -16.26 -11.35
C TYR A 267 -4.19 -16.51 -10.52
N ASP A 268 -4.95 -17.52 -10.90
CA ASP A 268 -6.06 -18.00 -10.10
C ASP A 268 -5.54 -19.01 -9.07
N VAL A 269 -5.56 -18.61 -7.80
CA VAL A 269 -5.06 -19.43 -6.69
C VAL A 269 -5.88 -20.71 -6.51
N LYS A 270 -7.17 -20.71 -6.85
CA LYS A 270 -8.02 -21.90 -6.69
C LYS A 270 -7.75 -22.94 -7.77
N GLU A 271 -7.55 -22.47 -9.00
CA GLU A 271 -7.34 -23.32 -10.18
C GLU A 271 -5.87 -23.64 -10.47
N ASP A 272 -4.93 -23.02 -9.73
CA ASP A 272 -3.47 -23.16 -9.92
C ASP A 272 -3.04 -22.91 -11.38
N VAL A 273 -3.53 -21.81 -11.97
CA VAL A 273 -3.32 -21.50 -13.39
C VAL A 273 -3.04 -20.01 -13.63
N TRP A 274 -2.06 -19.75 -14.50
CA TRP A 274 -1.75 -18.42 -15.02
C TRP A 274 -2.47 -18.15 -16.33
N LYS A 275 -3.16 -17.02 -16.41
CA LYS A 275 -3.88 -16.56 -17.60
C LYS A 275 -3.40 -15.16 -17.98
N GLU A 276 -3.24 -14.92 -19.29
CA GLU A 276 -2.91 -13.59 -19.80
C GLU A 276 -4.11 -12.66 -19.63
N LEU A 277 -3.88 -11.41 -19.21
CA LEU A 277 -4.91 -10.38 -19.16
C LEU A 277 -5.10 -9.78 -20.55
N LYS A 278 -6.24 -10.06 -21.18
CA LYS A 278 -6.58 -9.57 -22.52
C LYS A 278 -7.22 -8.19 -22.51
N GLY A 279 -7.07 -7.43 -23.60
CA GLY A 279 -7.77 -6.16 -23.82
C GLY A 279 -6.94 -4.91 -23.48
N VAL A 280 -5.74 -5.08 -22.91
CA VAL A 280 -4.86 -3.99 -22.46
C VAL A 280 -3.60 -3.83 -23.32
N GLU A 281 -3.35 -4.76 -24.24
CA GLU A 281 -2.07 -4.92 -24.96
C GLU A 281 -1.77 -3.78 -25.92
N LYS A 282 -2.81 -3.10 -26.42
CA LYS A 282 -2.65 -1.95 -27.32
C LYS A 282 -2.36 -0.64 -26.59
N GLY A 283 -2.75 -0.54 -25.31
CA GLY A 283 -2.67 0.70 -24.54
C GLY A 283 -1.56 0.72 -23.49
N LEU A 284 -0.93 -0.42 -23.19
CA LEU A 284 0.16 -0.54 -22.23
C LEU A 284 1.44 -1.03 -22.90
N PRO A 285 2.62 -0.58 -22.42
CA PRO A 285 3.89 -1.12 -22.86
C PRO A 285 4.10 -2.54 -22.32
N ARG A 286 5.15 -3.21 -22.83
CA ARG A 286 5.66 -4.43 -22.21
C ARG A 286 6.55 -4.06 -21.02
N PHE A 287 6.20 -4.54 -19.84
CA PHE A 287 6.89 -4.25 -18.59
C PHE A 287 8.08 -5.20 -18.37
N LEU A 288 9.29 -4.78 -18.73
CA LEU A 288 10.48 -5.62 -18.53
C LEU A 288 11.03 -5.51 -17.10
N CYS A 289 10.92 -4.34 -16.48
CA CYS A 289 11.30 -4.08 -15.09
C CYS A 289 10.65 -2.79 -14.58
N GLY A 290 10.68 -2.55 -13.27
CA GLY A 290 10.32 -1.25 -12.67
C GLY A 290 8.82 -0.96 -12.53
N ALA A 291 7.94 -1.77 -13.12
CA ALA A 291 6.51 -1.65 -12.92
C ALA A 291 6.10 -2.16 -11.53
N THR A 292 5.13 -1.48 -10.93
CA THR A 292 4.47 -1.90 -9.68
C THR A 292 2.97 -1.84 -9.86
N MET A 293 2.27 -2.71 -9.16
CA MET A 293 0.82 -2.86 -9.28
C MET A 293 0.18 -2.77 -7.90
N VAL A 294 -1.06 -2.30 -7.84
CA VAL A 294 -1.85 -2.29 -6.61
C VAL A 294 -3.34 -2.48 -6.93
N ASN A 295 -4.09 -3.05 -5.98
CA ASN A 295 -5.55 -3.01 -6.02
C ASN A 295 -6.01 -1.60 -5.62
N PHE A 296 -6.66 -0.91 -6.55
CA PHE A 296 -7.17 0.43 -6.39
C PHE A 296 -8.69 0.38 -6.58
N ASP A 297 -9.44 0.26 -5.48
CA ASP A 297 -10.91 0.22 -5.51
C ASP A 297 -11.45 -0.86 -6.47
N GLU A 298 -11.05 -2.12 -6.22
CA GLU A 298 -11.35 -3.30 -7.03
C GLU A 298 -10.91 -3.23 -8.50
N ARG A 299 -10.03 -2.28 -8.82
CA ARG A 299 -9.39 -2.13 -10.13
C ARG A 299 -7.90 -2.34 -10.01
N LEU A 300 -7.29 -2.72 -11.12
CA LEU A 300 -5.85 -2.91 -11.19
C LEU A 300 -5.21 -1.58 -11.57
N CYS A 301 -4.41 -1.01 -10.67
CA CYS A 301 -3.59 0.15 -10.97
C CYS A 301 -2.15 -0.28 -11.21
N VAL A 302 -1.53 0.24 -12.28
CA VAL A 302 -0.15 -0.03 -12.64
C VAL A 302 0.61 1.29 -12.74
N ALA A 303 1.74 1.39 -12.06
CA ALA A 303 2.66 2.52 -12.18
C ALA A 303 4.02 2.03 -12.69
N TRP A 304 4.62 2.74 -13.63
CA TRP A 304 5.88 2.34 -14.27
C TRP A 304 6.71 3.54 -14.72
N GLU A 305 8.00 3.28 -14.93
CA GLU A 305 8.95 4.23 -15.53
C GLU A 305 8.75 4.23 -17.06
N GLY A 306 8.30 5.36 -17.59
CA GLY A 306 7.95 5.54 -18.99
C GLY A 306 9.11 6.00 -19.86
N LYS A 307 8.81 6.88 -20.82
CA LYS A 307 9.77 7.35 -21.81
C LYS A 307 10.84 8.21 -21.15
N ARG A 308 12.09 8.03 -21.59
CA ARG A 308 13.21 8.90 -21.23
C ARG A 308 13.32 10.05 -22.24
N ASN A 309 13.24 11.27 -21.76
CA ASN A 309 13.34 12.50 -22.55
C ASN A 309 14.59 13.27 -22.14
N GLY A 310 15.74 12.86 -22.68
CA GLY A 310 17.04 13.46 -22.33
C GLY A 310 17.46 13.19 -20.89
N LYS A 311 17.38 14.21 -20.03
CA LYS A 311 17.76 14.12 -18.61
C LYS A 311 16.60 13.75 -17.68
N GLU A 312 15.41 13.55 -18.22
CA GLU A 312 14.20 13.27 -17.46
C GLU A 312 13.57 11.93 -17.87
N VAL A 313 12.77 11.36 -16.97
CA VAL A 313 11.95 10.18 -17.21
C VAL A 313 10.54 10.43 -16.71
N ASP A 314 9.56 10.01 -17.51
CA ASP A 314 8.15 10.09 -17.14
C ASP A 314 7.80 8.96 -16.16
N ILE A 315 7.07 9.29 -15.09
CA ILE A 315 6.39 8.31 -14.26
C ILE A 315 4.96 8.22 -14.77
N MET A 316 4.62 7.03 -15.26
CA MET A 316 3.32 6.73 -15.84
C MET A 316 2.44 6.01 -14.83
N CYS A 317 1.13 6.18 -14.98
CA CYS A 317 0.15 5.43 -14.21
C CYS A 317 -1.05 5.09 -15.11
N ALA A 318 -1.60 3.90 -14.93
CA ALA A 318 -2.81 3.46 -15.61
C ALA A 318 -3.72 2.72 -14.65
N GLU A 319 -5.01 2.90 -14.85
CA GLU A 319 -6.07 2.22 -14.10
C GLU A 319 -6.86 1.33 -15.05
N ILE A 320 -7.04 0.09 -14.63
CA ILE A 320 -7.54 -0.99 -15.47
C ILE A 320 -8.69 -1.66 -14.72
N GLU A 321 -9.86 -1.64 -15.31
CA GLU A 321 -10.95 -2.51 -14.89
C GLU A 321 -10.61 -3.93 -15.31
N VAL A 322 -10.73 -4.91 -14.41
CA VAL A 322 -10.39 -6.32 -14.68
C VAL A 322 -11.52 -7.24 -14.23
N TRP A 323 -11.78 -8.29 -15.00
CA TRP A 323 -12.81 -9.28 -14.69
C TRP A 323 -12.45 -10.68 -15.19
N LYS A 324 -13.16 -11.69 -14.68
CA LYS A 324 -13.12 -13.06 -15.19
C LYS A 324 -14.22 -13.26 -16.23
N ASP A 325 -13.84 -13.78 -17.38
CA ASP A 325 -14.78 -14.11 -18.46
C ASP A 325 -15.56 -15.40 -18.13
N LYS A 326 -16.66 -15.63 -18.85
CA LYS A 326 -17.52 -16.83 -18.67
C LYS A 326 -16.79 -18.14 -18.97
N ASP A 327 -15.80 -18.12 -19.85
CA ASP A 327 -14.92 -19.25 -20.18
C ASP A 327 -13.73 -19.39 -19.21
N GLY A 328 -13.70 -18.55 -18.17
CA GLY A 328 -12.62 -18.46 -17.20
C GLY A 328 -11.42 -17.66 -17.70
N GLY A 329 -11.49 -16.99 -18.85
CA GLY A 329 -10.49 -16.02 -19.30
C GLY A 329 -10.32 -14.84 -18.33
N LEU A 330 -9.27 -14.04 -18.54
CA LEU A 330 -9.08 -12.76 -17.87
C LEU A 330 -9.09 -11.66 -18.91
N SER A 331 -9.98 -10.69 -18.73
CA SER A 331 -10.08 -9.51 -19.58
C SER A 331 -10.03 -8.24 -18.74
N GLY A 332 -9.59 -7.17 -19.38
CA GLY A 332 -9.56 -5.86 -18.76
C GLY A 332 -9.68 -4.73 -19.78
N ASN A 333 -10.05 -3.57 -19.27
CA ASN A 333 -10.21 -2.34 -20.03
C ASN A 333 -9.45 -1.20 -19.34
N ILE A 334 -8.64 -0.47 -20.10
CA ILE A 334 -7.87 0.67 -19.58
C ILE A 334 -8.83 1.86 -19.45
N LEU A 335 -9.11 2.27 -18.21
CA LEU A 335 -9.96 3.41 -17.92
C LEU A 335 -9.24 4.73 -18.18
N TRP A 336 -7.95 4.78 -17.83
CA TRP A 336 -7.06 5.88 -18.18
C TRP A 336 -5.60 5.46 -18.09
N SER A 337 -4.73 6.19 -18.78
CA SER A 337 -3.27 6.03 -18.77
C SER A 337 -2.63 7.38 -19.10
N ASP A 338 -1.78 7.91 -18.21
CA ASP A 338 -1.17 9.23 -18.39
C ASP A 338 0.15 9.38 -17.62
N VAL A 339 0.91 10.42 -17.97
CA VAL A 339 2.09 10.88 -17.22
C VAL A 339 1.62 11.57 -15.94
N VAL A 340 1.99 11.02 -14.79
CA VAL A 340 1.59 11.56 -13.48
C VAL A 340 2.69 12.37 -12.80
N LEU A 341 3.95 12.22 -13.23
CA LEU A 341 5.10 12.99 -12.75
C LEU A 341 6.26 12.90 -13.75
N VAL A 342 7.08 13.94 -13.84
CA VAL A 342 8.35 13.92 -14.57
C VAL A 342 9.47 14.07 -13.55
N VAL A 343 10.48 13.21 -13.61
CA VAL A 343 11.58 13.17 -12.63
C VAL A 343 12.94 13.06 -13.33
N PRO A 344 14.06 13.40 -12.65
CA PRO A 344 15.39 13.21 -13.21
C PRO A 344 15.66 11.75 -13.60
N ASN A 345 16.43 11.55 -14.65
CA ASN A 345 16.87 10.23 -15.11
C ASN A 345 17.65 9.50 -13.99
N GLY A 346 17.45 8.18 -13.90
CA GLY A 346 17.95 7.35 -12.81
C GLY A 346 17.00 7.25 -11.61
N ALA A 347 15.88 7.99 -11.61
CA ALA A 347 14.79 7.74 -10.70
C ALA A 347 14.17 6.35 -10.94
N SER A 348 13.76 5.67 -9.87
CA SER A 348 13.10 4.37 -9.97
C SER A 348 11.94 4.22 -8.99
N ILE A 349 10.89 3.50 -9.38
CA ILE A 349 9.72 3.25 -8.52
C ILE A 349 10.05 2.20 -7.46
N VAL A 350 9.95 2.59 -6.20
CA VAL A 350 10.23 1.72 -5.04
C VAL A 350 8.97 1.03 -4.54
N HIS A 351 7.80 1.65 -4.56
CA HIS A 351 6.52 0.97 -4.29
C HIS A 351 5.35 1.85 -4.70
N CYS A 352 4.19 1.22 -4.91
CA CYS A 352 2.89 1.89 -5.04
C CYS A 352 1.92 1.26 -4.02
N PHE A 353 1.09 2.11 -3.42
CA PHE A 353 0.12 1.74 -2.40
C PHE A 353 -1.23 2.37 -2.73
N ALA A 354 -2.30 1.69 -2.33
CA ALA A 354 -3.66 2.21 -2.34
C ALA A 354 -4.14 2.24 -0.90
N VAL A 355 -4.72 3.37 -0.47
CA VAL A 355 -5.17 3.58 0.92
C VAL A 355 -6.55 4.21 0.89
N ASP A 356 -7.49 3.62 1.63
CA ASP A 356 -8.86 4.11 1.77
C ASP A 356 -8.98 5.13 2.91
N LEU A 357 -9.61 6.28 2.64
CA LEU A 357 -9.71 7.41 3.57
C LEU A 357 -11.12 8.02 3.66
#